data_AF-A0A7Y4VK83-F1
#
_entry.id   AF-A0A7Y4VK83-F1
#
_cell.length_a   1.000
_cell.length_b   1.000
_cell.length_c   1.000
_cell.angle_alpha   90.00
_cell.angle_beta   90.00
_cell.angle_gamma   90.00
#
_symmetry.space_group_name_H-M   'P 1'
#
loop_
_entity.id
_entity.type
_entity.pdbx_description
1 polymer ?
#
loop_
_entity_poly.entity_id
_entity_poly.type
_entity_poly.pdbx_seq_one_letter_code
_entity_poly.pdbx_strand_id
1 'polypeptide(L)'
;FPTRVKDLVYVDAVGFENPVENPQHPAAVTEKEIEEFKGSENYPKMGKGQLSDFYDSIPFRGWDKRYEDIMKFKGFVRAIISTRKNRTPLVVEHRKIAEAKVPVFAIWGEHDTVVILNDVRGNLTTRFPSAQLFVIPKAGHLPHMEQAKLFNEILFDQIMRGK
;
A
#
# COMPACT_ATOMS: atom_id res chain seq x y z
N PHE A 1 -20.12 -20.47 -17.79
CA PHE A 1 -18.88 -19.76 -18.19
C PHE A 1 -17.68 -19.95 -17.23
N PRO A 2 -17.42 -21.15 -16.66
CA PRO A 2 -16.29 -21.32 -15.73
C PRO A 2 -14.90 -21.33 -16.39
N THR A 3 -14.80 -21.31 -17.72
CA THR A 3 -13.52 -21.40 -18.47
C THR A 3 -12.86 -20.06 -18.80
N ARG A 4 -13.45 -18.92 -18.39
CA ARG A 4 -12.93 -17.58 -18.74
C ARG A 4 -11.93 -17.01 -17.72
N VAL A 5 -11.87 -17.59 -16.53
CA VAL A 5 -10.99 -17.15 -15.44
C VAL A 5 -10.04 -18.28 -15.14
N LYS A 6 -8.74 -18.06 -15.39
CA LYS A 6 -7.69 -19.03 -15.08
C LYS A 6 -7.32 -18.98 -13.59
N ASP A 7 -7.15 -17.77 -13.08
CA ASP A 7 -6.69 -17.51 -11.71
C ASP A 7 -7.44 -16.32 -11.09
N LEU A 8 -7.65 -16.37 -9.78
CA LEU A 8 -8.14 -15.25 -8.98
C LEU A 8 -7.08 -14.84 -7.96
N VAL A 9 -6.74 -13.54 -7.96
CA VAL A 9 -5.79 -12.95 -7.02
C VAL A 9 -6.51 -11.87 -6.23
N TYR A 10 -6.46 -11.99 -4.90
CA TYR A 10 -6.85 -10.91 -4.02
C TYR A 10 -5.61 -10.08 -3.68
N VAL A 11 -5.68 -8.77 -3.91
CA VAL A 11 -4.65 -7.82 -3.49
C VAL A 11 -5.20 -7.07 -2.28
N ASP A 12 -4.60 -7.27 -1.11
CA ASP A 12 -5.01 -6.57 0.11
C ASP A 12 -4.58 -5.10 0.03
N ALA A 13 -5.52 -4.19 0.32
CA ALA A 13 -5.28 -2.76 0.36
C ALA A 13 -4.85 -2.29 1.77
N VAL A 14 -4.86 -3.18 2.77
CA VAL A 14 -4.56 -2.84 4.16
C VAL A 14 -3.22 -3.47 4.59
N GLY A 15 -2.38 -2.65 5.21
CA GLY A 15 -1.10 -3.10 5.79
C GLY A 15 -1.27 -3.80 7.14
N PHE A 16 -0.20 -3.79 7.93
CA PHE A 16 -0.16 -4.42 9.26
C PHE A 16 -0.43 -3.46 10.43
N GLU A 17 -0.82 -2.22 10.12
CA GLU A 17 -1.08 -1.20 11.13
C GLU A 17 -2.21 -1.62 12.09
N ASN A 18 -2.04 -1.26 13.36
CA ASN A 18 -3.07 -1.39 14.39
C ASN A 18 -3.49 0.03 14.79
N PRO A 19 -4.33 0.72 13.97
CA PRO A 19 -4.79 2.05 14.30
C PRO A 19 -5.56 2.04 15.63
N VAL A 20 -5.47 3.15 16.37
CA VAL A 20 -6.27 3.36 17.59
C VAL A 20 -7.75 3.28 17.22
N GLU A 21 -8.54 2.55 18.01
CA GLU A 21 -9.98 2.44 17.78
C GLU A 21 -10.63 3.84 17.79
N ASN A 22 -11.35 4.13 16.70
CA ASN A 22 -12.14 5.34 16.59
C ASN A 22 -13.59 5.02 17.03
N PRO A 23 -14.07 5.55 18.17
CA PRO A 23 -15.43 5.26 18.65
C PRO A 23 -16.54 5.79 17.74
N GLN A 24 -16.21 6.63 16.75
CA GLN A 24 -17.13 7.12 15.73
C GLN A 24 -16.94 6.40 14.38
N HIS A 25 -16.33 5.22 14.33
CA HIS A 25 -16.11 4.48 13.07
C HIS A 25 -17.43 3.87 12.51
N PRO A 26 -17.72 4.03 11.20
CA PRO A 26 -17.00 4.84 10.23
C PRO A 26 -17.32 6.34 10.43
N ALA A 27 -16.26 7.14 10.56
CA ALA A 27 -16.37 8.58 10.77
C ALA A 27 -16.46 9.31 9.43
N ALA A 28 -17.51 10.11 9.28
CA ALA A 28 -17.69 10.98 8.11
C ALA A 28 -16.59 12.05 8.05
N VAL A 29 -16.24 12.47 6.84
CA VAL A 29 -15.36 13.63 6.60
C VAL A 29 -16.22 14.86 6.36
N THR A 30 -16.02 15.89 7.15
CA THR A 30 -16.74 17.17 7.04
C THR A 30 -16.08 18.10 6.01
N GLU A 31 -16.82 19.08 5.48
CA GLU A 31 -16.23 20.10 4.59
C GLU A 31 -15.21 20.97 5.34
N LYS A 32 -15.45 21.26 6.63
CA LYS A 32 -14.51 21.98 7.48
C LYS A 32 -13.15 21.27 7.56
N GLU A 33 -13.13 19.95 7.78
CA GLU A 33 -11.86 19.18 7.79
C GLU A 33 -11.13 19.23 6.45
N ILE A 34 -11.87 19.27 5.34
CA ILE A 34 -11.29 19.39 3.99
C ILE A 34 -10.66 20.77 3.80
N GLU A 35 -11.34 21.84 4.22
CA GLU A 35 -10.85 23.21 4.16
C GLU A 35 -9.61 23.40 5.04
N GLU A 36 -9.65 22.90 6.28
CA GLU A 36 -8.51 22.93 7.22
C GLU A 36 -7.31 22.16 6.66
N PHE A 37 -7.53 20.97 6.08
CA PHE A 37 -6.45 20.18 5.48
C PHE A 37 -5.81 20.93 4.31
N LYS A 38 -6.62 21.51 3.41
CA LYS A 38 -6.12 22.32 2.27
C LYS A 38 -5.39 23.58 2.72
N GLY A 39 -5.80 24.19 3.82
CA GLY A 39 -5.16 25.36 4.43
C GLY A 39 -3.89 25.05 5.23
N SER A 40 -3.59 23.77 5.47
CA SER A 40 -2.40 23.36 6.22
C SER A 40 -1.10 23.60 5.44
N GLU A 41 0.01 23.82 6.16
CA GLU A 41 1.34 23.93 5.56
C GLU A 41 1.81 22.66 4.84
N ASN A 42 1.19 21.51 5.14
CA ASN A 42 1.56 20.22 4.59
C ASN A 42 0.97 20.01 3.20
N TYR A 43 -0.25 20.51 2.93
CA TYR A 43 -0.93 20.31 1.64
C TYR A 43 -0.06 20.69 0.43
N PRO A 44 0.55 21.90 0.34
CA PRO A 44 1.41 22.25 -0.79
C PRO A 44 2.71 21.45 -0.87
N LYS A 45 3.13 20.77 0.22
CA LYS A 45 4.36 19.96 0.26
C LYS A 45 4.11 18.50 -0.14
N MET A 46 2.84 18.05 -0.20
CA MET A 46 2.50 16.63 -0.44
C MET A 46 3.07 16.09 -1.75
N GLY A 47 2.95 16.83 -2.85
CA GLY A 47 3.49 16.38 -4.15
C GLY A 47 4.99 16.12 -4.11
N LYS A 48 5.77 17.06 -3.56
CA LYS A 48 7.21 16.86 -3.34
C LYS A 48 7.51 15.70 -2.40
N GLY A 49 6.70 15.54 -1.36
CA GLY A 49 6.83 14.44 -0.40
C GLY A 49 6.73 13.06 -1.06
N GLN A 50 5.97 12.91 -2.15
CA GLN A 50 5.86 11.62 -2.85
C GLN A 50 7.16 11.13 -3.49
N LEU A 51 8.15 12.00 -3.67
CA LEU A 51 9.46 11.57 -4.15
C LEU A 51 10.21 10.72 -3.12
N SER A 52 9.85 10.78 -1.84
CA SER A 52 10.43 9.92 -0.80
C SER A 52 9.91 8.48 -0.84
N ASP A 53 8.87 8.20 -1.64
CA ASP A 53 8.35 6.84 -1.80
C ASP A 53 9.30 5.99 -2.68
N PHE A 54 10.20 6.62 -3.44
CA PHE A 54 11.18 5.96 -4.29
C PHE A 54 12.53 5.82 -3.58
N TYR A 55 13.22 4.71 -3.81
CA TYR A 55 14.64 4.57 -3.49
C TYR A 55 15.49 5.49 -4.37
N ASP A 56 15.25 5.47 -5.69
CA ASP A 56 15.84 6.43 -6.63
C ASP A 56 14.72 7.19 -7.37
N SER A 57 14.55 8.46 -7.02
CA SER A 57 13.55 9.33 -7.64
C SER A 57 14.00 9.95 -8.96
N ILE A 58 15.26 9.79 -9.38
CA ILE A 58 15.79 10.40 -10.62
C ILE A 58 15.01 9.93 -11.87
N PRO A 59 14.70 8.64 -12.06
CA PRO A 59 13.88 8.17 -13.18
C PRO A 59 12.44 8.71 -13.14
N PHE A 60 11.96 9.15 -11.96
CA PHE A 60 10.60 9.61 -11.70
C PHE A 60 10.50 11.13 -11.54
N ARG A 61 11.47 11.89 -12.07
CA ARG A 61 11.40 13.36 -12.10
C ARG A 61 10.07 13.83 -12.71
N GLY A 62 9.40 14.76 -12.02
CA GLY A 62 8.08 15.25 -12.38
C GLY A 62 6.92 14.43 -11.80
N TRP A 63 7.20 13.36 -11.03
CA TRP A 63 6.17 12.63 -10.29
C TRP A 63 5.44 13.52 -9.29
N ASP A 64 6.17 14.42 -8.63
CA ASP A 64 5.62 15.45 -7.75
C ASP A 64 4.55 16.31 -8.45
N LYS A 65 4.80 16.70 -9.72
CA LYS A 65 3.85 17.49 -10.52
C LYS A 65 2.63 16.70 -10.95
N ARG A 66 2.82 15.44 -11.36
CA ARG A 66 1.71 14.54 -11.65
C ARG A 66 0.84 14.31 -10.41
N TYR A 67 1.46 14.23 -9.24
CA TYR A 67 0.75 14.11 -7.97
C TYR A 67 0.00 15.41 -7.60
N GLU A 68 0.62 16.57 -7.78
CA GLU A 68 -0.05 17.87 -7.62
C GLU A 68 -1.28 18.02 -8.53
N ASP A 69 -1.26 17.44 -9.73
CA ASP A 69 -2.42 17.46 -10.62
C ASP A 69 -3.59 16.62 -10.08
N ILE A 70 -3.33 15.44 -9.53
CA ILE A 70 -4.41 14.63 -8.94
C ILE A 70 -4.98 15.25 -7.66
N MET A 71 -4.19 16.03 -6.92
CA MET A 71 -4.62 16.72 -5.70
C MET A 71 -5.77 17.72 -5.94
N LYS A 72 -5.94 18.20 -7.18
CA LYS A 72 -6.95 19.19 -7.58
C LYS A 72 -8.35 18.60 -7.72
N PHE A 73 -8.47 17.29 -7.92
CA PHE A 73 -9.76 16.67 -8.16
C PHE A 73 -10.65 16.66 -6.91
N LYS A 74 -11.95 16.91 -7.11
CA LYS A 74 -12.95 16.80 -6.06
C LYS A 74 -12.92 15.39 -5.48
N GLY A 75 -12.73 15.30 -4.15
CA GLY A 75 -12.67 14.02 -3.43
C GLY A 75 -11.27 13.59 -3.03
N PHE A 76 -10.19 14.15 -3.59
CA PHE A 76 -8.82 13.77 -3.22
C PHE A 76 -8.55 13.94 -1.72
N VAL A 77 -8.72 15.15 -1.21
CA VAL A 77 -8.48 15.44 0.22
C VAL A 77 -9.43 14.65 1.12
N ARG A 78 -10.70 14.51 0.70
CA ARG A 78 -11.69 13.70 1.40
C ARG A 78 -11.25 12.24 1.53
N ALA A 79 -10.69 11.65 0.47
CA ALA A 79 -10.18 10.29 0.48
C ALA A 79 -9.00 10.13 1.45
N ILE A 80 -8.03 11.05 1.41
CA ILE A 80 -6.87 11.05 2.33
C ILE A 80 -7.33 11.12 3.80
N ILE A 81 -8.25 12.03 4.12
CA ILE A 81 -8.78 12.16 5.49
C ILE A 81 -9.57 10.91 5.86
N SER A 82 -10.44 10.41 4.98
CA SER A 82 -11.23 9.20 5.23
C SER A 82 -10.35 7.99 5.52
N THR A 83 -9.28 7.78 4.74
CA THR A 83 -8.31 6.71 4.98
C THR A 83 -7.70 6.81 6.37
N ARG A 84 -7.34 8.01 6.85
CA ARG A 84 -6.79 8.18 8.20
C ARG A 84 -7.82 7.93 9.30
N LYS A 85 -9.06 8.38 9.11
CA LYS A 85 -10.15 8.26 10.10
C LYS A 85 -10.74 6.86 10.21
N ASN A 86 -10.70 6.09 9.12
CA ASN A 86 -11.48 4.87 8.94
C ASN A 86 -10.64 3.61 8.69
N ARG A 87 -9.30 3.67 8.82
CA ARG A 87 -8.46 2.46 8.87
C ARG A 87 -8.90 1.58 10.03
N THR A 88 -9.03 0.29 9.76
CA THR A 88 -9.37 -0.74 10.76
C THR A 88 -8.28 -1.81 10.74
N PRO A 89 -7.84 -2.33 11.90
CA PRO A 89 -6.93 -3.48 11.90
C PRO A 89 -7.63 -4.70 11.30
N LEU A 90 -6.96 -5.42 10.40
CA LEU A 90 -7.48 -6.66 9.79
C LEU A 90 -6.93 -7.93 10.44
N VAL A 91 -6.59 -7.89 11.74
CA VAL A 91 -5.93 -9.00 12.43
C VAL A 91 -6.76 -10.29 12.37
N VAL A 92 -8.09 -10.19 12.48
CA VAL A 92 -8.99 -11.34 12.44
C VAL A 92 -9.05 -11.94 11.03
N GLU A 93 -9.14 -11.10 10.01
CA GLU A 93 -9.16 -11.48 8.59
C GLU A 93 -7.83 -12.10 8.18
N HIS A 94 -6.71 -11.51 8.59
CA HIS A 94 -5.36 -12.05 8.37
C HIS A 94 -5.23 -13.46 8.96
N ARG A 95 -5.71 -13.67 10.20
CA ARG A 95 -5.73 -15.00 10.82
C ARG A 95 -6.60 -15.99 10.03
N LYS A 96 -7.80 -15.60 9.60
CA LYS A 96 -8.69 -16.46 8.79
C LYS A 96 -8.04 -16.85 7.45
N ILE A 97 -7.36 -15.91 6.78
CA ILE A 97 -6.64 -16.17 5.53
C ILE A 97 -5.50 -17.18 5.78
N ALA A 98 -4.73 -17.00 6.86
CA ALA A 98 -3.66 -17.92 7.24
C ALA A 98 -4.20 -19.33 7.58
N GLU A 99 -5.30 -19.42 8.34
CA GLU A 99 -5.97 -20.69 8.69
C GLU A 99 -6.55 -21.40 7.47
N ALA A 100 -7.04 -20.65 6.47
CA ALA A 100 -7.55 -21.18 5.22
C ALA A 100 -6.46 -21.77 4.30
N LYS A 101 -5.18 -21.63 4.68
CA LYS A 101 -4.01 -22.11 3.92
C LYS A 101 -3.97 -21.61 2.49
N VAL A 102 -4.55 -20.43 2.24
CA VAL A 102 -4.43 -19.74 0.96
C VAL A 102 -2.96 -19.32 0.81
N PRO A 103 -2.31 -19.57 -0.34
CA PRO A 103 -0.96 -19.07 -0.58
C PRO A 103 -0.90 -17.55 -0.46
N VAL A 104 -0.08 -17.04 0.45
CA VAL A 104 0.14 -15.60 0.67
C VAL A 104 1.53 -15.25 0.19
N PHE A 105 1.62 -14.19 -0.61
CA PHE A 105 2.87 -13.66 -1.12
C PHE A 105 2.97 -12.18 -0.78
N ALA A 106 4.15 -11.74 -0.35
CA ALA A 106 4.46 -10.35 -0.13
C ALA A 106 5.63 -9.96 -1.03
N ILE A 107 5.52 -8.83 -1.73
CA ILE A 107 6.61 -8.27 -2.53
C ILE A 107 6.94 -6.90 -1.95
N TRP A 108 8.20 -6.67 -1.56
CA TRP A 108 8.60 -5.48 -0.81
C TRP A 108 9.88 -4.87 -1.35
N GLY A 109 10.01 -3.54 -1.30
CA GLY A 109 11.29 -2.89 -1.57
C GLY A 109 12.25 -3.03 -0.40
N GLU A 110 13.52 -3.27 -0.70
CA GLU A 110 14.60 -3.37 0.30
C GLU A 110 14.75 -2.09 1.14
N HIS A 111 14.48 -0.93 0.54
CA HIS A 111 14.69 0.40 1.12
C HIS A 111 13.37 1.15 1.40
N ASP A 112 12.25 0.44 1.59
CA ASP A 112 10.97 1.08 1.93
C ASP A 112 11.07 1.81 3.28
N THR A 113 10.87 3.14 3.25
CA THR A 113 10.84 4.01 4.43
C THR A 113 9.43 4.40 4.88
N VAL A 114 8.41 4.05 4.11
CA VAL A 114 7.00 4.32 4.42
C VAL A 114 6.44 3.18 5.27
N VAL A 115 6.69 1.94 4.86
CA VAL A 115 6.31 0.73 5.59
C VAL A 115 7.55 -0.15 5.68
N ILE A 116 8.24 -0.04 6.82
CA ILE A 116 9.60 -0.53 7.00
C ILE A 116 9.64 -2.06 6.88
N LEU A 117 10.52 -2.56 6.01
CA LEU A 117 10.66 -3.99 5.71
C LEU A 117 10.85 -4.87 6.96
N ASN A 118 11.60 -4.41 7.96
CA ASN A 118 11.81 -5.18 9.18
C ASN A 118 10.52 -5.32 10.02
N ASP A 119 9.68 -4.30 10.05
CA ASP A 119 8.37 -4.38 10.70
C ASP A 119 7.45 -5.33 9.93
N VAL A 120 7.51 -5.31 8.61
CA VAL A 120 6.78 -6.27 7.75
C VAL A 120 7.23 -7.69 8.01
N ARG A 121 8.53 -7.97 8.11
CA ARG A 121 9.06 -9.30 8.46
C ARG A 121 8.52 -9.81 9.80
N GLY A 122 8.50 -8.95 10.82
CA GLY A 122 7.93 -9.30 12.13
C GLY A 122 6.43 -9.60 12.05
N ASN A 123 5.68 -8.78 11.31
CA ASN A 123 4.25 -8.96 11.12
C ASN A 123 3.92 -10.23 10.32
N LEU A 124 4.65 -10.53 9.23
CA LEU A 124 4.48 -11.75 8.46
C LEU A 124 4.77 -12.98 9.33
N THR A 125 5.87 -12.98 10.09
CA THR A 125 6.19 -14.07 11.01
C THR A 125 5.05 -14.35 12.01
N THR A 126 4.39 -13.29 12.48
CA THR A 126 3.32 -13.40 13.49
C THR A 126 1.95 -13.73 12.90
N ARG A 127 1.58 -13.11 11.76
CA ARG A 127 0.22 -13.15 11.20
C ARG A 127 0.07 -14.07 10.00
N PHE A 128 1.15 -14.28 9.25
CA PHE A 128 1.19 -15.11 8.05
C PHE A 128 2.49 -15.93 7.98
N PRO A 129 2.71 -16.87 8.90
CA PRO A 129 3.99 -17.59 8.99
C PRO A 129 4.33 -18.41 7.73
N SER A 130 3.34 -18.75 6.90
CA SER A 130 3.52 -19.42 5.61
C SER A 130 3.65 -18.47 4.42
N ALA A 131 3.60 -17.14 4.64
CA ALA A 131 3.74 -16.19 3.55
C ALA A 131 5.16 -16.21 2.99
N GLN A 132 5.26 -16.21 1.66
CA GLN A 132 6.53 -16.05 0.98
C GLN A 132 6.80 -14.57 0.71
N LEU A 133 7.88 -14.04 1.30
CA LEU A 133 8.33 -12.67 1.11
C LEU A 133 9.40 -12.60 0.02
N PHE A 134 9.14 -11.82 -1.02
CA PHE A 134 10.10 -11.43 -2.03
C PHE A 134 10.58 -10.00 -1.75
N VAL A 135 11.89 -9.84 -1.57
CA VAL A 135 12.52 -8.52 -1.38
C VAL A 135 13.14 -8.08 -2.70
N ILE A 136 12.75 -6.91 -3.18
CA ILE A 136 13.22 -6.31 -4.42
C ILE A 136 14.36 -5.35 -4.07
N PRO A 137 15.60 -5.62 -4.53
CA PRO A 137 16.75 -4.79 -4.24
C PRO A 137 16.65 -3.45 -4.98
N LYS A 138 17.28 -2.40 -4.43
CA LYS A 138 17.28 -1.05 -5.05
C LYS A 138 15.86 -0.52 -5.35
N ALA A 139 14.95 -0.74 -4.43
CA ALA A 139 13.58 -0.24 -4.48
C ALA A 139 13.10 0.23 -3.10
N GLY A 140 12.31 1.29 -3.08
CA GLY A 140 11.64 1.85 -1.92
C GLY A 140 10.20 1.33 -1.81
N HIS A 141 9.26 2.22 -1.54
CA HIS A 141 7.86 1.89 -1.32
C HIS A 141 7.12 1.41 -2.59
N LEU A 142 7.62 1.76 -3.77
CA LEU A 142 6.97 1.47 -5.05
C LEU A 142 7.80 0.49 -5.91
N PRO A 143 8.08 -0.74 -5.43
CA PRO A 143 9.00 -1.65 -6.10
C PRO A 143 8.50 -2.12 -7.47
N HIS A 144 7.18 -2.11 -7.69
CA HIS A 144 6.56 -2.39 -8.99
C HIS A 144 6.83 -1.31 -10.03
N MET A 145 7.12 -0.07 -9.61
CA MET A 145 7.53 1.01 -10.50
C MET A 145 9.05 1.02 -10.69
N GLU A 146 9.81 0.90 -9.60
CA GLU A 146 11.28 1.04 -9.62
C GLU A 146 11.99 -0.15 -10.28
N GLN A 147 11.49 -1.37 -10.04
CA GLN A 147 12.08 -2.60 -10.57
C GLN A 147 11.01 -3.42 -11.31
N ALA A 148 10.28 -2.77 -12.22
CA ALA A 148 9.13 -3.35 -12.92
C ALA A 148 9.43 -4.71 -13.57
N LYS A 149 10.63 -4.91 -14.15
CA LYS A 149 11.02 -6.20 -14.75
C LYS A 149 11.05 -7.31 -13.71
N LEU A 150 11.78 -7.11 -12.60
CA LEU A 150 11.90 -8.11 -11.54
C LEU A 150 10.56 -8.33 -10.82
N PHE A 151 9.80 -7.26 -10.56
CA PHE A 151 8.46 -7.36 -10.00
C PHE A 151 7.55 -8.24 -10.88
N ASN A 152 7.55 -8.02 -12.20
CA ASN A 152 6.74 -8.79 -13.13
C ASN A 152 7.22 -10.24 -13.25
N GLU A 153 8.52 -10.52 -13.23
CA GLU A 153 9.06 -11.88 -13.19
C GLU A 153 8.61 -12.64 -11.93
N ILE A 154 8.67 -12.00 -10.77
CA ILE A 154 8.16 -12.60 -9.51
C ILE A 154 6.66 -12.87 -9.62
N LEU A 155 5.87 -11.85 -10.02
CA LEU A 155 4.42 -11.97 -10.08
C LEU A 155 3.99 -13.04 -11.09
N PHE A 156 4.40 -12.91 -12.35
CA PHE A 156 3.89 -13.78 -13.40
C PHE A 156 4.56 -15.14 -13.45
N ASP A 157 5.86 -15.23 -13.18
CA ASP A 157 6.61 -16.46 -13.41
C ASP A 157 6.81 -17.30 -12.14
N GLN A 158 6.73 -16.70 -10.96
CA GLN A 158 6.86 -17.44 -9.69
C GLN A 158 5.50 -17.60 -8.98
N ILE A 159 4.75 -16.52 -8.81
CA ILE A 159 3.47 -16.54 -8.07
C ILE A 159 2.35 -17.14 -8.92
N MET A 160 2.23 -16.74 -10.19
CA MET A 160 1.11 -17.14 -11.05
C MET A 160 1.35 -18.43 -11.84
N ARG A 161 2.61 -18.80 -12.14
CA ARG A 161 2.93 -20.07 -12.81
C ARG A 161 3.16 -21.24 -11.85
N GLY A 162 3.42 -20.97 -10.57
CA GLY A 162 3.67 -22.01 -9.55
C GLY A 162 2.40 -22.69 -9.00
N LYS A 163 1.26 -22.55 -9.69
CA LYS A 163 -0.04 -23.13 -9.34
C LYS A 163 -0.49 -24.12 -10.39
#